data_AF-A0A0F5JEA7-F1
#
_entry.id   AF-A0A0F5JEA7-F1
#
_cell.length_a   1.000
_cell.length_b   1.000
_cell.length_c   1.000
_cell.angle_alpha   90.00
_cell.angle_beta   90.00
_cell.angle_gamma   90.00
#
_symmetry.space_group_name_H-M   'P 1'
#
loop_
_entity.id
_entity.type
_entity.pdbx_description
1 polymer ?
#
loop_
_entity_poly.entity_id
_entity_poly.type
_entity_poly.pdbx_seq_one_letter_code
_entity_poly.pdbx_strand_id
1 'polypeptide(L)'
;MKASILRKKILSLVVLFVCSLAMSAASPRNYLYDTKEENGKIVSKVIFLQEEGLLNKQVKYEFAYNDNGKVAEKKAYRWNQAKETWDPYYLITYQYNEDGNITSEYGMWDKKKKDYSLNTQKMLVPATNYEEIFS
;
A
#
# COMPACT_ATOMS: atom_id res chain seq x y z
N MET A 1 3.28 78.76 19.49
CA MET A 1 2.54 77.49 19.63
C MET A 1 1.40 77.49 18.61
N LYS A 2 1.19 76.59 17.66
CA LYS A 2 1.80 75.28 17.30
C LYS A 2 1.67 75.14 15.77
N ALA A 3 2.67 74.53 15.14
CA ALA A 3 2.69 74.23 13.71
C ALA A 3 1.61 73.20 13.32
N SER A 4 0.94 73.38 12.19
CA SER A 4 0.20 72.29 11.54
C SER A 4 0.86 71.99 10.20
N ILE A 5 1.79 71.03 10.26
CA ILE A 5 2.49 70.47 9.11
C ILE A 5 1.50 69.55 8.40
N LEU A 6 1.17 69.87 7.14
CA LEU A 6 0.43 68.99 6.22
C LEU A 6 1.12 67.62 6.18
N ARG A 7 0.51 66.62 6.83
CA ARG A 7 1.01 65.24 6.81
C ARG A 7 0.77 64.63 5.43
N LYS A 8 1.88 64.37 4.73
CA LYS A 8 1.97 63.60 3.50
C LYS A 8 1.24 62.26 3.67
N LYS A 9 0.29 61.97 2.77
CA LYS A 9 -0.35 60.65 2.68
C LYS A 9 0.69 59.65 2.16
N ILE A 10 1.23 58.85 3.07
CA ILE A 10 2.02 57.66 2.71
C ILE A 10 1.00 56.57 2.43
N LEU A 11 0.77 56.29 1.14
CA LEU A 11 0.01 55.12 0.69
C LEU A 11 0.91 53.90 0.94
N SER A 12 0.79 53.27 2.11
CA SER A 12 1.52 52.04 2.43
C SER A 12 0.89 50.89 1.66
N LEU A 13 1.48 50.54 0.51
CA LEU A 13 1.13 49.34 -0.25
C LEU A 13 1.70 48.12 0.47
N VAL A 14 0.93 47.57 1.43
CA VAL A 14 1.22 46.29 2.06
C VAL A 14 0.97 45.19 1.03
N VAL A 15 2.03 44.72 0.37
CA VAL A 15 1.97 43.52 -0.46
C VAL A 15 1.82 42.33 0.48
N LEU A 16 0.58 41.88 0.69
CA LEU A 16 0.28 40.59 1.31
C LEU A 16 0.83 39.51 0.38
N PHE A 17 2.01 38.98 0.69
CA PHE A 17 2.53 37.77 0.07
C PHE A 17 1.69 36.60 0.58
N VAL A 18 0.54 36.38 -0.08
CA VAL A 18 -0.25 35.17 0.12
C VAL A 18 0.58 34.05 -0.49
N CYS A 19 1.32 33.31 0.35
CA CYS A 19 1.85 32.02 -0.04
C CYS A 19 0.66 31.16 -0.45
N SER A 20 0.39 31.06 -1.75
CA SER A 20 -0.45 30.03 -2.33
C SER A 20 0.25 28.70 -2.04
N LEU A 21 -0.04 28.14 -0.86
CA LEU A 21 0.07 26.72 -0.64
C LEU A 21 -0.94 26.09 -1.59
N ALA A 22 -0.53 25.86 -2.84
CA ALA A 22 -1.12 24.82 -3.64
C ALA A 22 -0.77 23.51 -2.92
N MET A 23 -1.55 23.20 -1.88
CA MET A 23 -1.63 21.86 -1.34
C MET A 23 -2.21 21.06 -2.51
N SER A 24 -1.36 20.44 -3.32
CA SER A 24 -1.82 19.46 -4.28
C SER A 24 -2.51 18.39 -3.44
N ALA A 25 -3.83 18.44 -3.37
CA ALA A 25 -4.60 17.35 -2.82
C ALA A 25 -4.24 16.16 -3.69
N ALA A 26 -3.40 15.25 -3.18
CA ALA A 26 -3.21 13.97 -3.82
C ALA A 26 -4.62 13.40 -3.98
N SER A 27 -5.08 13.26 -5.23
CA SER A 27 -6.42 12.78 -5.48
C SER A 27 -6.56 11.43 -4.76
N PRO A 28 -7.66 11.20 -4.01
CA PRO A 28 -7.85 9.93 -3.33
C PRO A 28 -7.67 8.79 -4.33
N ARG A 29 -6.66 7.93 -4.11
CA ARG A 29 -6.47 6.76 -4.96
C ARG A 29 -7.62 5.81 -4.70
N ASN A 30 -8.44 5.57 -5.71
CA ASN A 30 -9.55 4.65 -5.61
C ASN A 30 -9.09 3.25 -5.99
N TYR A 31 -9.11 2.33 -5.03
CA TYR A 31 -8.75 0.93 -5.27
C TYR A 31 -9.99 0.06 -5.37
N LEU A 32 -10.01 -0.81 -6.37
CA LEU A 32 -11.00 -1.88 -6.52
C LEU A 32 -10.35 -3.24 -6.29
N TYR A 33 -11.14 -4.18 -5.76
CA TYR A 33 -10.66 -5.49 -5.37
C TYR A 33 -11.50 -6.57 -6.06
N ASP A 34 -10.84 -7.43 -6.82
CA ASP A 34 -11.43 -8.68 -7.32
C ASP A 34 -10.97 -9.82 -6.42
N THR A 35 -11.87 -10.32 -5.57
CA THR A 35 -11.58 -11.35 -4.57
C THR A 35 -12.25 -12.64 -4.99
N LYS A 36 -11.45 -13.70 -5.15
CA LYS A 36 -11.93 -15.05 -5.45
C LYS A 36 -11.94 -15.88 -4.17
N GLU A 37 -13.09 -16.49 -3.90
CA GLU A 37 -13.27 -17.41 -2.79
C GLU A 37 -13.60 -18.83 -3.29
N GLU A 38 -13.05 -19.83 -2.62
CA GLU A 38 -13.36 -21.24 -2.85
C GLU A 38 -13.59 -21.90 -1.48
N ASN A 39 -14.74 -22.56 -1.30
CA ASN A 39 -15.11 -23.21 -0.04
C ASN A 39 -14.99 -22.31 1.20
N GLY A 40 -15.37 -21.03 1.07
CA GLY A 40 -15.29 -20.04 2.15
C GLY A 40 -13.88 -19.52 2.47
N LYS A 41 -12.90 -19.79 1.60
CA LYS A 41 -11.52 -19.31 1.73
C LYS A 41 -11.15 -18.40 0.57
N ILE A 42 -10.54 -17.25 0.86
CA ILE A 42 -9.99 -16.35 -0.17
C ILE A 42 -8.75 -17.00 -0.79
N VAL A 43 -8.85 -17.45 -2.04
CA VAL A 43 -7.72 -18.08 -2.74
C VAL A 43 -6.89 -17.08 -3.55
N SER A 44 -7.51 -15.99 -3.99
CA SER A 44 -6.79 -14.91 -4.68
C SER A 44 -7.48 -13.56 -4.55
N LYS A 45 -6.68 -12.48 -4.59
CA LYS A 45 -7.17 -11.10 -4.64
C LYS A 45 -6.38 -10.29 -5.65
N VAL A 46 -7.04 -9.63 -6.60
CA VAL A 46 -6.40 -8.68 -7.53
C VAL A 46 -6.81 -7.26 -7.14
N ILE A 47 -5.82 -6.39 -7.00
CA ILE A 47 -6.02 -4.97 -6.67
C ILE A 47 -5.85 -4.15 -7.95
N PHE A 48 -6.85 -3.31 -8.22
CA PHE A 48 -6.86 -2.36 -9.32
C PHE A 48 -6.83 -0.95 -8.78
N LEU A 49 -6.10 -0.07 -9.43
CA LEU A 49 -6.15 1.37 -9.23
C LEU A 49 -7.05 1.96 -10.30
N GLN A 50 -8.10 2.65 -9.88
CA GLN A 50 -8.98 3.40 -10.78
C GLN A 50 -8.46 4.83 -10.93
N GLU A 51 -8.03 5.17 -12.14
CA GLU A 51 -7.51 6.50 -12.50
C GLU A 51 -8.12 6.92 -13.84
N GLU A 52 -8.64 8.14 -13.91
CA GLU A 52 -9.24 8.72 -15.14
C GLU A 52 -10.31 7.83 -15.80
N GLY A 53 -11.05 7.04 -14.99
CA GLY A 53 -12.07 6.12 -15.48
C GLY A 53 -11.54 4.77 -15.99
N LEU A 54 -10.22 4.55 -15.97
CA LEU A 54 -9.56 3.31 -16.36
C LEU A 54 -9.17 2.48 -15.12
N LEU A 55 -9.11 1.16 -15.28
CA LEU A 55 -8.68 0.22 -14.23
C LEU A 55 -7.29 -0.33 -14.52
N ASN A 56 -6.32 0.04 -13.69
CA ASN A 56 -4.94 -0.39 -13.78
C ASN A 56 -4.64 -1.49 -12.78
N LYS A 57 -4.31 -2.69 -13.25
CA LYS A 57 -3.83 -3.81 -12.40
C LYS A 57 -2.58 -3.37 -11.62
N GLN A 58 -2.60 -3.55 -10.30
CA GLN A 58 -1.48 -3.19 -9.42
C GLN A 58 -0.75 -4.44 -8.93
N VAL A 59 -1.44 -5.21 -8.09
CA VAL A 59 -0.89 -6.37 -7.39
C VAL A 59 -1.92 -7.48 -7.37
N LYS A 60 -1.44 -8.72 -7.44
CA LYS A 60 -2.24 -9.93 -7.21
C LYS A 60 -1.67 -10.68 -6.01
N TYR A 61 -2.54 -11.15 -5.14
CA TYR A 61 -2.23 -12.08 -4.07
C TYR A 61 -2.82 -13.45 -4.36
N GLU A 62 -2.07 -14.49 -4.04
CA GLU A 62 -2.53 -15.88 -3.97
C GLU A 62 -2.26 -16.40 -2.56
N PHE A 63 -3.23 -17.09 -2.00
CA PHE A 63 -3.17 -17.59 -0.63
C PHE A 63 -3.18 -19.11 -0.62
N ALA A 64 -2.23 -19.70 0.10
CA ALA A 64 -2.23 -21.13 0.41
C ALA A 64 -2.54 -21.31 1.90
N TYR A 65 -3.14 -22.44 2.24
CA TYR A 65 -3.63 -22.73 3.58
C TYR A 65 -2.95 -23.99 4.14
N ASN A 66 -2.72 -24.02 5.45
CA ASN A 66 -2.25 -25.21 6.15
C ASN A 66 -3.42 -26.18 6.45
N ASP A 67 -3.09 -27.35 7.01
CA ASP A 67 -4.04 -28.41 7.35
C ASP A 67 -5.12 -27.96 8.36
N ASN A 68 -4.82 -26.96 9.19
CA ASN A 68 -5.77 -26.35 10.13
C ASN A 68 -6.66 -25.28 9.47
N GLY A 69 -6.53 -25.07 8.16
CA GLY A 69 -7.32 -24.11 7.39
C GLY A 69 -6.95 -22.64 7.59
N LYS A 70 -5.79 -22.34 8.20
CA LYS A 70 -5.25 -20.98 8.32
C LYS A 70 -4.29 -20.67 7.18
N VAL A 71 -4.14 -19.40 6.79
CA VAL A 71 -3.20 -18.99 5.73
C VAL A 71 -1.78 -19.41 6.08
N ALA A 72 -1.15 -20.21 5.24
CA ALA A 72 0.26 -20.61 5.36
C ALA A 72 1.17 -19.75 4.49
N GLU A 73 0.68 -19.32 3.32
CA GLU A 73 1.44 -18.48 2.39
C GLU A 73 0.57 -17.36 1.82
N LYS A 74 1.16 -16.18 1.68
CA LYS A 74 0.68 -15.09 0.84
C LYS A 74 1.72 -14.79 -0.21
N LYS A 75 1.43 -15.17 -1.45
CA LYS A 75 2.31 -14.93 -2.60
C LYS A 75 1.84 -13.71 -3.37
N ALA A 76 2.72 -12.74 -3.56
CA ALA A 76 2.42 -11.50 -4.25
C ALA A 76 3.05 -11.44 -5.64
N TYR A 77 2.31 -10.88 -6.58
CA TYR A 77 2.72 -10.64 -7.95
C TYR A 77 2.47 -9.18 -8.33
N ARG A 78 3.38 -8.59 -9.07
CA ARG A 78 3.25 -7.23 -9.61
C ARG A 78 2.86 -7.32 -11.09
N TRP A 79 1.96 -6.43 -11.53
CA TRP A 79 1.60 -6.39 -12.95
C TRP A 79 2.76 -5.81 -13.76
N ASN A 80 3.17 -6.53 -14.80
CA ASN A 80 4.13 -6.06 -15.78
C ASN A 80 3.36 -5.56 -17.00
N GLN A 81 3.08 -4.25 -17.05
CA GLN A 81 2.29 -3.65 -18.12
C GLN A 81 2.90 -3.85 -19.51
N ALA A 82 4.23 -3.85 -19.63
CA ALA A 82 4.90 -4.02 -20.92
C ALA A 82 4.77 -5.44 -21.50
N LYS A 83 4.61 -6.44 -20.64
CA LYS A 83 4.46 -7.85 -21.04
C LYS A 83 3.03 -8.38 -20.91
N GLU A 84 2.17 -7.61 -20.27
CA GLU A 84 0.83 -8.02 -19.87
C GLU A 84 0.83 -9.33 -19.04
N THR A 85 1.78 -9.44 -18.11
CA THR A 85 1.95 -10.62 -17.25
C THR A 85 2.07 -10.26 -15.77
N TRP A 86 1.76 -11.23 -14.90
CA TRP A 86 2.06 -11.14 -13.47
C TRP A 86 3.48 -11.64 -13.19
N ASP A 87 4.36 -10.74 -12.73
CA ASP A 87 5.71 -11.10 -12.31
C ASP A 87 5.74 -11.41 -10.81
N PRO A 88 6.45 -12.46 -10.34
CA PRO A 88 6.65 -12.69 -8.91
C PRO A 88 7.26 -11.47 -8.21
N TYR A 89 6.74 -11.14 -7.03
CA TYR A 89 7.18 -9.97 -6.28
C TYR A 89 7.73 -10.33 -4.90
N TYR A 90 6.92 -10.91 -4.02
CA TYR A 90 7.35 -11.38 -2.71
C TYR A 90 6.51 -12.56 -2.23
N LEU A 91 6.98 -13.24 -1.21
CA LEU A 91 6.28 -14.28 -0.46
C LEU A 91 6.30 -13.91 1.02
N ILE A 92 5.19 -14.14 1.69
CA ILE A 92 5.13 -14.18 3.16
C ILE A 92 4.65 -15.56 3.58
N THR A 93 5.39 -16.23 4.44
CA THR A 93 4.97 -17.48 5.07
C THR A 93 4.58 -17.25 6.51
N TYR A 94 3.56 -17.95 6.99
CA TYR A 94 3.00 -17.75 8.33
C TYR A 94 3.04 -19.04 9.14
N GLN A 95 3.51 -18.93 10.38
CA GLN A 95 3.49 -20.01 11.38
C GLN A 95 2.71 -19.52 12.60
N TYR A 96 1.85 -20.38 13.13
CA TYR A 96 0.95 -20.06 14.25
C TYR A 96 1.51 -20.68 15.51
N ASN A 97 1.90 -19.83 16.46
CA ASN A 97 2.56 -20.24 17.68
C ASN A 97 1.51 -20.53 18.78
N GLU A 98 1.89 -21.35 19.77
CA GLU A 98 1.02 -21.69 20.91
C GLU A 98 0.74 -20.51 21.84
N ASP A 99 1.61 -19.50 21.84
CA ASP A 99 1.52 -18.28 22.64
C ASP A 99 0.51 -17.24 22.10
N GLY A 100 -0.23 -17.59 21.03
CA GLY A 100 -1.21 -16.71 20.41
C GLY A 100 -0.60 -15.70 19.43
N ASN A 101 0.68 -15.83 19.08
CA ASN A 101 1.32 -15.02 18.04
C ASN A 101 1.40 -15.76 16.70
N ILE A 102 1.55 -14.98 15.64
CA ILE A 102 1.84 -15.43 14.29
C ILE A 102 3.26 -14.98 13.95
N THR A 103 4.11 -15.95 13.62
CA THR A 103 5.42 -15.67 13.03
C THR A 103 5.26 -15.53 11.53
N SER A 104 5.59 -14.35 10.98
CA SER A 104 5.58 -14.10 9.54
C SER A 104 7.00 -13.91 9.02
N GLU A 105 7.34 -14.61 7.94
CA GLU A 105 8.63 -14.49 7.26
C GLU A 105 8.40 -13.96 5.84
N TYR A 106 8.88 -12.74 5.59
CA TYR A 106 8.86 -12.08 4.29
C TYR A 106 10.13 -12.43 3.51
N GLY A 107 9.98 -12.64 2.20
CA GLY A 107 11.07 -12.76 1.25
C GLY A 107 10.72 -12.13 -0.10
N MET A 108 11.58 -11.25 -0.61
CA MET A 108 11.42 -10.65 -1.93
C MET A 108 11.96 -11.59 -3.01
N TRP A 109 11.35 -11.56 -4.20
CA TRP A 109 11.76 -12.38 -5.33
C TRP A 109 13.17 -12.03 -5.83
N ASP A 110 14.10 -12.99 -5.77
CA ASP A 110 15.41 -12.93 -6.40
C ASP A 110 15.31 -13.44 -7.85
N LYS A 111 15.41 -12.52 -8.80
CA LYS A 111 15.32 -12.86 -10.23
C LYS A 111 16.44 -13.76 -10.73
N LYS A 112 17.61 -13.76 -10.09
CA LYS A 112 18.78 -14.57 -10.47
C LYS A 112 18.64 -15.98 -9.91
N LYS A 113 18.32 -16.11 -8.61
CA LYS A 113 18.17 -17.41 -7.94
C LYS A 113 16.84 -18.10 -8.20
N LYS A 114 15.82 -17.35 -8.67
CA LYS A 114 14.45 -17.84 -8.87
C LYS A 114 13.79 -18.33 -7.58
N ASP A 115 14.06 -17.62 -6.48
CA ASP A 115 13.50 -17.90 -5.16
C ASP A 115 13.10 -16.61 -4.43
N TYR A 116 12.63 -16.71 -3.19
CA TYR A 116 12.25 -15.58 -2.34
C TYR A 116 13.31 -15.28 -1.26
N SER A 117 14.60 -15.40 -1.59
CA SER A 117 15.70 -15.23 -0.61
C SER A 117 16.22 -13.79 -0.49
N LEU A 118 15.65 -12.82 -1.22
CA LEU A 118 16.13 -11.45 -1.23
C LEU A 118 15.47 -10.61 -0.12
N ASN A 119 16.25 -9.81 0.61
CA ASN A 119 15.77 -8.88 1.64
C ASN A 119 14.79 -9.49 2.66
N THR A 120 15.11 -10.68 3.15
CA THR A 120 14.23 -11.44 4.05
C THR A 120 14.05 -10.73 5.39
N GLN A 121 12.84 -10.76 5.94
CA GLN A 121 12.51 -10.16 7.24
C GLN A 121 11.58 -11.09 8.01
N LYS A 122 11.81 -11.20 9.32
CA LYS A 122 10.97 -11.99 10.23
C LYS A 122 10.28 -11.05 11.20
N MET A 123 8.97 -11.22 11.37
CA MET A 123 8.14 -10.43 12.26
C MET A 123 7.25 -11.34 13.10
N LEU A 124 6.92 -10.87 14.30
CA LEU A 124 5.96 -11.50 15.18
C LEU A 124 4.75 -10.58 15.27
N VAL A 125 3.58 -11.10 14.92
CA VAL A 125 2.32 -10.35 14.86
C VAL A 125 1.30 -11.03 15.76
N PRO A 126 0.51 -10.31 16.57
CA PRO A 126 -0.54 -10.93 17.37
C PRO A 126 -1.57 -11.65 16.49
N ALA A 127 -2.12 -12.79 16.94
CA ALA A 127 -3.15 -13.50 16.17
C ALA A 127 -4.44 -12.69 15.95
N THR A 128 -4.66 -11.63 16.73
CA THR A 128 -5.76 -10.67 16.51
C THR A 128 -5.67 -9.94 15.18
N ASN A 129 -4.48 -9.90 14.56
CA ASN A 129 -4.23 -9.27 13.26
C ASN A 129 -4.37 -10.26 12.09
N TYR A 130 -4.91 -11.47 12.32
CA TYR A 130 -5.04 -12.49 11.29
C TYR A 130 -5.77 -12.00 10.03
N GLU A 131 -6.85 -11.23 10.18
CA GLU A 131 -7.61 -10.71 9.04
C GLU A 131 -6.81 -9.72 8.18
N GLU A 132 -5.80 -9.07 8.75
CA GLU A 132 -4.92 -8.14 8.02
C GLU A 132 -4.03 -8.87 6.99
N ILE A 133 -3.87 -10.20 7.11
CA ILE A 133 -3.13 -11.01 6.13
C ILE A 133 -3.76 -10.87 4.73
N PHE A 134 -5.09 -10.76 4.66
CA PHE A 134 -5.82 -10.68 3.39
C PHE A 134 -5.77 -9.30 2.73
N SER A 135 -5.25 -8.27 3.41
CA SER A 135 -5.15 -6.89 2.91
C SER A 135 -4.09 -6.69 1.84
#